data_AF-A0A818YG12-F1
#
_entry.id   AF-A0A818YG12-F1
#
_cell.length_a   1.000
_cell.length_b   1.000
_cell.length_c   1.000
_cell.angle_alpha   90.00
_cell.angle_beta   90.00
_cell.angle_gamma   90.00
#
_symmetry.space_group_name_H-M   'P 1'
#
loop_
_entity.id
_entity.type
_entity.pdbx_description
1 polymer ?
#
loop_
_entity_poly.entity_id
_entity_poly.type
_entity_poly.pdbx_seq_one_letter_code
_entity_poly.pdbx_strand_id
1 'polypeptide(L)'
;FDGIVYCQHQNSSFTTEFQQLNNDIHELGWVREAFGQAPDAVNLWIGTSKSISTLHHDPYENLYGVIRGRKHFTLYPPTDFYWLNQKFYKKAHYER
;
A
#
# COMPACT_ATOMS: atom_id res chain seq x y z
N PHE A 1 13.48 -20.05 -10.41
CA PHE A 1 12.64 -19.60 -9.29
C PHE A 1 11.39 -19.01 -9.89
N ASP A 2 10.23 -19.63 -9.66
CA ASP A 2 8.95 -19.24 -10.27
C ASP A 2 8.10 -18.33 -9.35
N GLY A 3 8.67 -17.86 -8.25
CA GLY A 3 7.98 -17.00 -7.30
C GLY A 3 7.73 -15.59 -7.85
N ILE A 4 6.60 -15.01 -7.46
CA ILE A 4 6.28 -13.62 -7.77
C ILE A 4 6.89 -12.75 -6.67
N VAL A 5 7.92 -11.98 -7.03
CA VAL A 5 8.52 -11.02 -6.10
C VAL A 5 7.68 -9.75 -6.07
N TYR A 6 7.41 -9.27 -4.86
CA TYR A 6 6.71 -8.01 -4.62
C TYR A 6 7.26 -7.35 -3.36
N CYS A 7 7.93 -6.21 -3.51
CA CYS A 7 8.35 -5.37 -2.39
C CYS A 7 7.11 -4.63 -1.88
N GLN A 8 6.57 -5.06 -0.72
CA GLN A 8 5.29 -4.60 -0.18
C GLN A 8 5.20 -4.57 1.36
N HIS A 9 6.34 -4.53 2.08
CA HIS A 9 6.39 -4.73 3.54
C HIS A 9 5.49 -3.76 4.35
N GLN A 10 5.18 -2.58 3.79
CA GLN A 10 4.53 -1.49 4.52
C GLN A 10 5.33 -1.12 5.80
N ASN A 11 4.73 -0.42 6.77
CA ASN A 11 5.39 0.03 8.01
C ASN A 11 6.49 1.09 7.79
N SER A 12 6.19 2.08 6.97
CA SER A 12 7.09 3.16 6.60
C SER A 12 8.38 2.67 5.91
N SER A 13 8.24 1.61 5.09
CA SER A 13 9.36 0.89 4.47
C SER A 13 10.27 1.81 3.65
N PHE A 14 9.74 2.88 3.05
CA PHE A 14 10.55 3.82 2.28
C PHE A 14 11.61 4.48 3.16
N THR A 15 11.18 5.04 4.30
CA THR A 15 12.07 5.77 5.22
C THR A 15 12.97 4.87 6.06
N THR A 16 12.62 3.60 6.22
CA THR A 16 13.37 2.66 7.06
C THR A 16 14.33 1.78 6.27
N GLU A 17 13.97 1.37 5.04
CA GLU A 17 14.75 0.43 4.22
C GLU A 17 15.39 1.08 2.98
N PHE A 18 14.86 2.21 2.49
CA PHE A 18 15.26 2.83 1.22
C PHE A 18 15.71 4.29 1.37
N GLN A 19 16.37 4.61 2.48
CA GLN A 19 16.79 5.97 2.86
C GLN A 19 17.63 6.68 1.78
N GLN A 20 18.34 5.93 0.96
CA GLN A 20 19.15 6.46 -0.14
C GLN A 20 18.30 7.21 -1.19
N LEU A 21 16.99 6.92 -1.26
CA LEU A 21 16.04 7.56 -2.18
C LEU A 21 15.34 8.78 -1.56
N ASN A 22 15.61 9.13 -0.29
CA ASN A 22 14.88 10.20 0.41
C ASN A 22 14.95 11.56 -0.31
N ASN A 23 16.03 11.83 -1.04
CA ASN A 23 16.20 13.08 -1.78
C ASN A 23 15.44 13.10 -3.12
N ASP A 24 14.93 11.95 -3.58
CA ASP A 24 14.21 11.83 -4.84
C ASP A 24 12.71 12.11 -4.69
N ILE A 25 12.22 12.24 -3.46
CA ILE A 25 10.84 12.57 -3.15
C ILE A 25 10.76 13.80 -2.26
N HIS A 26 9.71 14.59 -2.43
CA HIS A 26 9.45 15.76 -1.59
C HIS A 26 8.16 15.56 -0.80
N GLU A 27 8.13 16.13 0.40
CA GLU A 27 6.90 16.21 1.19
C GLU A 27 5.86 17.02 0.41
N LEU A 28 4.64 16.48 0.32
CA LEU A 28 3.51 17.18 -0.26
C LEU A 28 2.91 18.10 0.80
N GLY A 29 3.42 19.33 0.92
CA GLY A 29 3.04 20.25 2.00
C GLY A 29 1.52 20.47 2.17
N TRP A 30 0.76 20.42 1.08
CA TRP A 30 -0.71 20.52 1.10
C TRP A 30 -1.40 19.36 1.82
N VAL A 31 -0.76 18.18 1.92
CA VAL A 31 -1.34 17.01 2.60
C VAL A 31 -1.54 17.31 4.08
N ARG A 32 -0.55 17.97 4.70
CA ARG A 32 -0.66 18.36 6.11
C ARG A 32 -1.75 19.41 6.32
N GLU A 33 -1.92 20.32 5.37
CA GLU A 33 -2.99 21.30 5.40
C GLU A 33 -4.38 20.65 5.24
N ALA A 34 -4.51 19.71 4.29
CA ALA A 34 -5.78 19.06 3.98
C ALA A 34 -6.24 18.07 5.07
N PHE A 35 -5.31 17.30 5.65
CA PHE A 35 -5.62 16.25 6.63
C PHE A 35 -5.34 16.66 8.08
N GLY A 36 -4.74 17.83 8.31
CA GLY A 36 -4.41 18.33 9.65
C GLY A 36 -3.28 17.58 10.36
N GLN A 37 -2.63 16.61 9.69
CA GLN A 37 -1.57 15.78 10.24
C GLN A 37 -0.54 15.37 9.18
N ALA A 38 0.65 14.98 9.63
CA ALA A 38 1.65 14.35 8.77
C ALA A 38 1.27 12.89 8.47
N PRO A 39 1.76 12.30 7.37
CA PRO A 39 1.54 10.88 7.08
C PRO A 39 2.08 9.99 8.20
N ASP A 40 1.30 8.99 8.63
CA ASP A 40 1.73 8.00 9.62
C ASP A 40 2.84 7.08 9.09
N ALA A 41 2.87 6.86 7.78
CA ALA A 41 3.85 6.01 7.11
C ALA A 41 4.08 6.44 5.65
N VAL A 42 5.31 6.28 5.17
CA VAL A 42 5.66 6.40 3.74
C VAL A 42 6.24 5.07 3.28
N ASN A 43 5.57 4.43 2.32
CA ASN A 43 5.93 3.09 1.87
C ASN A 43 6.39 3.10 0.41
N LEU A 44 7.31 2.19 0.09
CA LEU A 44 7.72 1.92 -1.29
C LEU A 44 7.10 0.61 -1.78
N TRP A 45 6.59 0.62 -3.02
CA TRP A 45 6.10 -0.57 -3.69
C TRP A 45 6.81 -0.79 -5.02
N ILE A 46 7.39 -1.99 -5.18
CA ILE A 46 8.02 -2.42 -6.43
C ILE A 46 7.54 -3.84 -6.73
N GLY A 47 6.83 -4.01 -7.85
CA GLY A 47 6.27 -5.28 -8.27
C GLY A 47 6.30 -5.46 -9.77
N THR A 48 5.77 -6.59 -10.22
CA THR A 48 5.59 -6.92 -11.64
C THR A 48 4.10 -6.89 -12.01
N SER A 49 3.77 -7.12 -13.28
CA SER A 49 2.38 -7.30 -13.71
C SER A 49 1.67 -8.49 -13.04
N LYS A 50 2.43 -9.41 -12.44
CA LYS A 50 1.89 -10.56 -11.68
C LYS A 50 1.65 -10.25 -10.20
N SER A 51 2.08 -9.09 -9.71
CA SER A 51 1.91 -8.68 -8.31
C SER A 51 0.50 -8.16 -8.08
N ILE A 52 -0.33 -8.92 -7.37
CA ILE A 52 -1.73 -8.60 -7.09
C ILE A 52 -1.93 -8.42 -5.59
N SER A 53 -2.49 -7.29 -5.19
CA SER A 53 -3.05 -7.09 -3.85
C SER A 53 -4.54 -7.44 -3.92
N THR A 54 -4.98 -8.36 -3.07
CA THR A 54 -6.40 -8.77 -3.01
C THR A 54 -7.28 -7.64 -2.47
N LEU A 55 -8.60 -7.75 -2.65
CA LEU A 55 -9.54 -6.80 -2.06
C LEU A 55 -9.37 -6.72 -0.54
N HIS A 56 -9.23 -5.50 -0.02
CA HIS A 56 -9.12 -5.17 1.40
C HIS A 56 -9.55 -3.71 1.62
N HIS A 57 -9.58 -3.31 2.88
CA HIS A 57 -9.70 -1.91 3.30
C HIS A 57 -8.70 -1.67 4.43
N ASP A 58 -8.30 -0.40 4.58
CA ASP A 58 -7.35 0.10 5.54
C ASP A 58 -8.00 1.25 6.31
N PRO A 59 -7.71 1.42 7.61
CA PRO A 59 -8.19 2.56 8.39
C PRO A 59 -7.31 3.80 8.17
N TYR A 60 -6.95 4.11 6.92
CA TYR A 60 -6.05 5.20 6.56
C TYR A 60 -6.55 6.02 5.37
N GLU A 61 -6.27 7.32 5.38
CA GLU A 61 -6.36 8.18 4.21
C GLU A 61 -5.12 7.93 3.33
N ASN A 62 -5.31 7.25 2.20
CA ASN A 62 -4.19 6.78 1.38
C ASN A 62 -3.93 7.68 0.16
N LEU A 63 -2.70 8.17 0.02
CA LEU A 63 -2.23 8.90 -1.16
C LEU A 63 -1.28 8.01 -1.96
N TYR A 64 -1.74 7.53 -3.11
CA TYR A 64 -0.99 6.58 -3.94
C TYR A 64 -0.32 7.25 -5.14
N GLY A 65 1.00 7.42 -5.08
CA GLY A 65 1.82 7.96 -6.17
C GLY A 65 2.41 6.86 -7.07
N VAL A 66 2.18 6.93 -8.38
CA VAL A 66 2.82 6.03 -9.36
C VAL A 66 4.01 6.74 -10.00
N ILE A 67 5.23 6.32 -9.64
CA ILE A 67 6.47 6.90 -10.21
C ILE A 67 6.76 6.34 -11.60
N ARG A 68 6.57 5.02 -11.81
CA ARG A 68 6.80 4.35 -13.09
C ARG A 68 5.78 3.24 -13.34
N GLY A 69 5.28 3.15 -14.57
CA GLY A 69 4.35 2.12 -14.99
C GLY A 69 2.89 2.50 -14.70
N ARG A 70 2.08 1.53 -14.27
CA ARG A 70 0.66 1.73 -13.99
C ARG A 70 0.18 0.85 -12.85
N LYS A 71 -0.65 1.42 -11.99
CA LYS A 71 -1.44 0.69 -11.00
C LYS A 71 -2.91 0.71 -11.43
N HIS A 72 -3.56 -0.43 -11.36
CA HIS A 72 -4.99 -0.57 -11.62
C HIS A 72 -5.69 -0.80 -10.30
N PHE A 73 -6.68 0.04 -9.98
CA PHE A 73 -7.50 -0.08 -8.78
C PHE A 73 -8.92 -0.45 -9.18
N THR A 74 -9.48 -1.43 -8.48
CA THR A 74 -10.91 -1.68 -8.44
C THR A 74 -11.38 -1.22 -7.06
N LEU A 75 -12.19 -0.17 -7.01
CA LEU A 75 -12.64 0.45 -5.77
C LEU A 75 -14.12 0.13 -5.54
N TYR A 76 -14.45 -0.12 -4.28
CA TYR A 76 -15.83 -0.26 -3.80
C TYR A 76 -16.01 0.71 -2.64
N PRO A 77 -17.12 1.47 -2.58
CA PRO A 77 -17.39 2.32 -1.43
C PRO A 77 -17.64 1.47 -0.17
N PRO A 78 -17.44 2.02 1.05
CA PRO A 78 -17.72 1.30 2.28
C PRO A 78 -19.18 0.82 2.40
N THR A 79 -20.12 1.51 1.76
CA THR A 79 -21.52 1.10 1.68
C THR A 79 -21.70 -0.28 1.03
N ASP A 80 -20.76 -0.69 0.15
CA ASP A 80 -20.86 -1.94 -0.58
C ASP A 80 -20.52 -3.17 0.27
N PHE A 81 -20.08 -2.97 1.51
CA PHE A 81 -19.61 -4.01 2.42
C PHE A 81 -20.52 -5.25 2.48
N TYR A 82 -21.84 -5.05 2.52
CA TYR A 82 -22.82 -6.13 2.61
C TYR A 82 -22.85 -7.06 1.38
N TRP A 83 -22.39 -6.58 0.22
CA TRP A 83 -22.36 -7.37 -1.02
C TRP A 83 -21.00 -8.03 -1.30
N LEU A 84 -19.97 -7.76 -0.48
CA LEU A 84 -18.60 -8.27 -0.69
C LEU A 84 -18.35 -9.68 -0.13
N ASN A 85 -19.37 -10.35 0.44
CA ASN A 85 -19.32 -11.76 0.89
C ASN A 85 -18.08 -12.12 1.73
N GLN A 86 -17.78 -11.32 2.75
CA GLN A 86 -16.66 -11.58 3.65
C GLN A 86 -16.82 -12.91 4.38
N LYS A 87 -15.71 -13.63 4.54
CA LYS A 87 -15.66 -14.90 5.26
C LYS A 87 -14.47 -14.90 6.21
N PHE A 88 -14.64 -15.59 7.34
CA PHE A 88 -13.52 -15.86 8.23
C PHE A 88 -12.70 -17.03 7.69
N TYR A 89 -11.38 -16.83 7.64
CA TYR A 89 -10.42 -17.86 7.23
C TYR A 89 -9.46 -18.15 8.38
N LYS A 90 -8.98 -19.40 8.46
CA LYS A 90 -7.93 -19.77 9.39
C LYS A 90 -6.64 -19.03 9.00
N LYS A 91 -6.03 -18.33 9.96
CA LYS A 91 -4.73 -17.68 9.74
C LYS A 91 -3.67 -18.74 9.45
N ALA A 92 -2.83 -18.47 8.45
CA ALA A 92 -1.66 -19.30 8.20
C ALA A 92 -0.60 -19.02 9.27
N HIS A 93 0.11 -20.08 9.67
CA HIS A 93 1.33 -19.98 10.46
C HIS A 93 2.48 -20.43 9.57
N TYR A 94 3.52 -19.61 9.49
CA TYR A 94 4.76 -19.96 8.81
C TYR A 94 5.78 -20.39 9.86
N GLU A 95 6.25 -21.63 9.76
CA GLU A 95 7.40 -22.12 10.50
C GLU A 95 8.60 -22.10 9.56
N ARG A 96 9.72 -21.59 10.07
CA ARG A 96 10.93 -21.34 9.30
C ARG A 96 11.84 -22.57 9.27
#